data_AF-A0A3N5HK17-F1
#
_entry.id   AF-A0A3N5HK17-F1
#
_cell.length_a   1.000
_cell.length_b   1.000
_cell.length_c   1.000
_cell.angle_alpha   90.00
_cell.angle_beta   90.00
_cell.angle_gamma   90.00
#
_symmetry.space_group_name_H-M   'P 1'
#
loop_
_entity.id
_entity.type
_entity.pdbx_description
1 polymer ?
#
loop_
_entity_poly.entity_id
_entity_poly.type
_entity_poly.pdbx_seq_one_letter_code
_entity_poly.pdbx_strand_id
1 'polypeptide(L)'
;MDEKYDCTTCGACCYGKREYVQVFADDAARLGAARTAELVAPAVGEIPASVGRESEPKRFMKMTHGHCIALRTDVPNRFLCAVYEDRPVLCRAFKPGSAPCLEARARMKVLSSAASRR
;
A
#
# COMPACT_ATOMS: atom_id res chain seq x y z
N MET A 1 -16.85 -6.89 7.72
CA MET A 1 -15.99 -5.69 7.67
C MET A 1 -16.10 -5.04 9.02
N ASP A 2 -14.99 -4.91 9.77
CA ASP A 2 -14.99 -4.20 11.04
C ASP A 2 -15.41 -2.75 10.81
N GLU A 3 -16.65 -2.43 11.19
CA GLU A 3 -17.33 -1.13 11.02
C GLU A 3 -16.54 0.05 11.64
N LYS A 4 -15.54 -0.27 12.48
CA LYS A 4 -14.64 0.63 13.19
C LYS A 4 -13.50 1.22 12.34
N TYR A 5 -13.18 0.64 11.18
CA TYR A 5 -12.03 1.04 10.36
C TYR A 5 -12.42 1.31 8.91
N ASP A 6 -13.06 2.46 8.69
CA ASP A 6 -13.33 2.92 7.32
C ASP A 6 -12.01 3.24 6.59
N CYS A 7 -11.70 2.42 5.59
CA CYS A 7 -10.49 2.56 4.80
C CYS A 7 -10.63 3.60 3.68
N THR A 8 -11.86 3.88 3.25
CA THR A 8 -12.15 4.82 2.15
C THR A 8 -12.07 6.28 2.56
N THR A 9 -11.98 6.56 3.87
CA THR A 9 -11.89 7.91 4.44
C THR A 9 -10.58 8.16 5.19
N CYS A 10 -9.77 7.13 5.50
CA CYS A 10 -8.47 7.34 6.16
C CYS A 10 -7.27 7.35 5.21
N GLY A 11 -7.26 6.50 4.18
CA GLY A 11 -6.13 6.34 3.25
C GLY A 11 -4.76 5.99 3.87
N ALA A 12 -4.67 5.74 5.18
CA ALA A 12 -3.41 5.79 5.92
C ALA A 12 -2.35 4.77 5.45
N CYS A 13 -2.80 3.61 4.95
CA CYS A 13 -1.93 2.57 4.41
C CYS A 13 -1.24 2.96 3.09
N CYS A 14 -1.68 4.02 2.42
CA CYS A 14 -1.09 4.49 1.16
C CYS A 14 0.01 5.54 1.37
N TYR A 15 0.18 6.09 2.57
CA TYR A 15 1.20 7.11 2.87
C TYR A 15 2.49 6.46 3.34
N GLY A 16 3.64 6.96 2.92
CA GLY A 16 4.93 6.36 3.28
C GLY A 16 6.12 6.94 2.53
N LYS A 17 7.31 6.42 2.86
CA LYS A 17 8.57 6.76 2.17
C LYS A 17 8.67 6.05 0.82
N ARG A 18 9.66 6.39 0.01
CA ARG A 18 9.86 5.80 -1.34
C ARG A 18 9.95 4.27 -1.34
N GLU A 19 10.59 3.68 -0.34
CA GLU A 19 10.79 2.23 -0.20
C GLU A 19 9.77 1.61 0.77
N TYR A 20 8.48 1.95 0.59
CA TYR A 20 7.43 1.56 1.55
C TYR A 20 6.70 0.26 1.20
N VAL A 21 6.29 0.10 -0.07
CA VAL A 21 5.59 -1.11 -0.53
C VAL A 21 6.49 -1.82 -1.52
N GLN A 22 7.19 -2.86 -1.08
CA GLN A 22 7.95 -3.72 -1.96
C GLN A 22 7.02 -4.47 -2.92
N VAL A 23 7.42 -4.54 -4.18
CA VAL A 23 6.68 -5.22 -5.26
C VAL A 23 7.52 -6.40 -5.70
N PHE A 24 6.98 -7.60 -5.55
CA PHE A 24 7.62 -8.82 -6.00
C PHE A 24 7.24 -9.18 -7.44
N ALA A 25 7.92 -10.15 -8.04
CA ALA A 25 7.62 -10.66 -9.38
C ALA A 25 6.13 -11.02 -9.57
N ASP A 26 5.53 -11.74 -8.63
CA ASP A 26 4.11 -12.12 -8.67
C ASP A 26 3.17 -10.91 -8.57
N ASP A 27 3.57 -9.87 -7.86
CA ASP A 27 2.80 -8.63 -7.76
C ASP A 27 2.84 -7.87 -9.08
N ALA A 28 4.02 -7.79 -9.73
CA ALA A 28 4.16 -7.20 -11.05
C ALA A 28 3.38 -7.98 -12.13
N ALA A 29 3.41 -9.32 -12.07
CA ALA A 29 2.63 -10.18 -12.96
C ALA A 29 1.12 -9.93 -12.79
N ARG A 30 0.65 -9.83 -11.53
CA ARG A 30 -0.75 -9.52 -11.22
C ARG A 30 -1.18 -8.12 -11.68
N LEU A 31 -0.32 -7.11 -11.54
CA LEU A 31 -0.60 -5.77 -12.06
C LEU A 31 -0.64 -5.72 -13.59
N GLY A 32 0.13 -6.60 -14.24
CA GLY A 32 0.36 -6.58 -15.68
C GLY A 32 1.40 -5.54 -16.10
N ALA A 33 1.92 -5.69 -17.33
CA ALA A 33 3.06 -4.91 -17.80
C ALA A 33 2.80 -3.39 -17.84
N ALA A 34 1.64 -2.97 -18.36
CA ALA A 34 1.30 -1.55 -18.49
C ALA A 34 1.23 -0.84 -17.12
N ARG A 35 0.48 -1.41 -16.18
CA ARG A 35 0.37 -0.86 -14.82
C ARG A 35 1.67 -0.98 -14.05
N THR A 36 2.48 -2.01 -14.29
CA THR A 36 3.81 -2.11 -13.67
C THR A 36 4.69 -0.95 -14.10
N ALA A 37 4.74 -0.65 -15.40
CA ALA A 37 5.53 0.47 -15.93
C ALA A 37 5.09 1.83 -15.36
N GLU A 38 3.79 2.01 -15.13
CA GLU A 38 3.22 3.24 -14.57
C GLU A 38 3.45 3.34 -13.05
N LEU A 39 3.10 2.29 -12.31
CA LEU A 39 2.89 2.32 -10.87
C LEU A 39 4.08 1.86 -10.05
N VAL A 40 5.05 1.16 -10.65
CA VAL A 40 6.22 0.60 -9.95
C VAL A 40 7.45 1.45 -10.27
N ALA A 41 8.26 1.74 -9.25
CA ALA A 41 9.51 2.45 -9.42
C ALA A 41 10.57 1.54 -10.09
N PRO A 42 11.58 2.12 -10.77
CA PRO A 42 12.73 1.35 -11.26
C PRO A 42 13.39 0.52 -10.15
N ALA A 43 14.03 -0.58 -10.54
CA ALA A 43 14.75 -1.43 -9.59
C ALA A 43 15.90 -0.65 -8.94
N VAL A 44 16.05 -0.81 -7.63
CA VAL A 44 17.08 -0.15 -6.82
C VAL A 44 18.12 -1.13 -6.27
N GLY A 45 18.06 -2.38 -6.71
CA GLY A 45 18.95 -3.46 -6.29
C GLY A 45 18.35 -4.83 -6.60
N GLU A 46 18.82 -5.83 -5.87
CA GLU A 46 18.40 -7.22 -6.02
C GLU A 46 17.91 -7.77 -4.68
N ILE A 47 16.90 -8.63 -4.75
CA ILE A 47 16.47 -9.49 -3.66
C ILE A 47 17.22 -10.81 -3.87
N PRO A 48 18.13 -11.19 -2.96
CA PRO A 48 18.89 -12.42 -3.12
C PRO A 48 17.97 -13.64 -3.06
N ALA A 49 18.36 -14.70 -3.75
CA ALA A 49 17.68 -15.98 -3.65
C ALA A 49 17.59 -16.45 -2.19
N SER A 50 16.45 -17.02 -1.84
CA SER A 50 16.20 -17.64 -0.55
C SER A 50 15.59 -19.02 -0.76
N VAL A 51 15.48 -19.83 0.29
CA VAL A 51 14.82 -21.15 0.17
C VAL A 51 13.42 -20.97 -0.43
N GLY A 52 13.19 -21.57 -1.60
CA GLY A 52 11.92 -21.48 -2.33
C GLY A 52 11.70 -20.19 -3.14
N ARG A 53 12.73 -19.35 -3.35
CA ARG A 53 12.61 -18.14 -4.17
C ARG A 53 13.90 -17.82 -4.94
N GLU A 54 13.75 -17.55 -6.23
CA GLU A 54 14.86 -17.11 -7.08
C GLU A 54 15.24 -15.65 -6.80
N SER A 55 16.43 -15.24 -7.27
CA SER A 55 16.85 -13.84 -7.16
C SER A 55 16.00 -12.98 -8.10
N GLU A 56 15.52 -11.84 -7.62
CA GLU A 56 14.62 -10.96 -8.38
C GLU A 56 14.93 -9.47 -8.13
N PRO A 57 14.61 -8.57 -9.07
CA PRO A 57 14.91 -7.15 -8.91
C PRO A 57 14.13 -6.53 -7.75
N LYS A 58 14.83 -5.82 -6.86
CA LYS A 58 14.23 -5.10 -5.74
C LYS A 58 13.52 -3.84 -6.24
N ARG A 59 12.19 -3.85 -6.22
CA ARG A 59 11.32 -2.77 -6.69
C ARG A 59 10.28 -2.41 -5.64
N PHE A 60 9.72 -1.22 -5.77
CA PHE A 60 8.69 -0.69 -4.87
C PHE A 60 7.58 0.00 -5.65
N MET A 61 6.39 0.10 -5.07
CA MET A 61 5.36 1.01 -5.59
C MET A 61 5.93 2.42 -5.65
N LYS A 62 5.68 3.12 -6.75
CA LYS A 62 6.07 4.50 -6.92
C LYS A 62 5.29 5.37 -5.91
N MET A 63 6.01 6.24 -5.22
CA MET A 63 5.45 7.18 -4.26
C MET A 63 5.60 8.59 -4.83
N THR A 64 4.52 9.37 -4.80
CA THR A 64 4.44 10.76 -5.23
C THR A 64 3.82 11.60 -4.11
N HIS A 65 4.38 12.77 -3.82
CA HIS A 65 3.89 13.66 -2.76
C HIS A 65 3.65 12.97 -1.39
N GLY A 66 4.47 11.97 -1.05
CA GLY A 66 4.39 11.25 0.22
C GLY A 66 3.36 10.11 0.29
N HIS A 67 2.68 9.79 -0.81
CA HIS A 67 1.75 8.65 -0.90
C HIS A 67 1.99 7.80 -2.16
N CYS A 68 1.43 6.59 -2.16
CA CYS A 68 1.44 5.69 -3.30
C CYS A 68 0.77 6.35 -4.51
N ILE A 69 1.33 6.20 -5.70
CA ILE A 69 0.78 6.76 -6.95
C ILE A 69 -0.60 6.19 -7.29
N ALA A 70 -0.93 4.98 -6.82
CA ALA A 70 -2.23 4.36 -7.04
C ALA A 70 -3.34 4.92 -6.12
N LEU A 71 -2.99 5.80 -5.17
CA LEU A 71 -3.97 6.46 -4.31
C LEU A 71 -4.70 7.56 -5.08
N ARG A 72 -6.02 7.45 -5.12
CA ARG A 72 -6.94 8.43 -5.71
C ARG A 72 -7.50 9.32 -4.62
N THR A 73 -7.29 10.63 -4.79
CA THR A 73 -7.71 11.72 -3.89
C THR A 73 -8.49 12.80 -4.64
N ASP A 74 -9.06 12.47 -5.80
CA ASP A 74 -9.83 13.41 -6.64
C ASP A 74 -11.11 13.93 -5.98
N VAL A 75 -11.61 13.22 -4.97
CA VAL A 75 -12.75 13.66 -4.16
C VAL A 75 -12.27 13.99 -2.74
N PRO A 76 -12.63 15.17 -2.18
CA PRO A 76 -12.28 15.52 -0.81
C PRO A 76 -12.70 14.45 0.20
N ASN A 77 -11.81 14.14 1.15
CA ASN A 77 -12.02 13.13 2.19
C ASN A 77 -12.34 11.71 1.68
N ARG A 78 -11.98 11.40 0.42
CA ARG A 78 -12.05 10.05 -0.15
C ARG A 78 -10.68 9.59 -0.60
N PHE A 79 -10.32 8.38 -0.19
CA PHE A 79 -9.05 7.73 -0.44
C PHE A 79 -9.30 6.36 -1.03
N LEU A 80 -9.26 6.26 -2.35
CA LEU A 80 -9.54 5.02 -3.07
C LEU A 80 -8.28 4.49 -3.73
N CYS A 81 -8.02 3.18 -3.62
CA CYS A 81 -6.89 2.55 -4.30
C CYS A 81 -7.31 2.15 -5.71
N ALA A 82 -6.65 2.68 -6.74
CA ALA A 82 -6.92 2.36 -8.14
C ALA A 82 -6.61 0.91 -8.52
N VAL A 83 -5.82 0.20 -7.69
CA VAL A 83 -5.43 -1.20 -7.89
C VAL A 83 -5.91 -2.10 -6.74
N TYR A 84 -7.05 -1.78 -6.12
CA TYR A 84 -7.51 -2.48 -4.90
C TYR A 84 -7.62 -4.01 -5.09
N GLU A 85 -8.13 -4.45 -6.24
CA GLU A 85 -8.27 -5.86 -6.59
C GLU A 85 -6.94 -6.53 -6.95
N ASP A 86 -5.97 -5.75 -7.45
CA ASP A 86 -4.66 -6.23 -7.91
C ASP A 86 -3.53 -5.93 -6.92
N ARG A 87 -3.89 -5.53 -5.69
CA ARG A 87 -2.95 -5.08 -4.66
C ARG A 87 -1.74 -6.00 -4.51
N PRO A 88 -0.52 -5.43 -4.35
CA PRO A 88 0.65 -6.19 -3.95
C PRO A 88 0.42 -6.96 -2.66
N VAL A 89 1.17 -8.05 -2.45
CA VAL A 89 1.01 -8.93 -1.29
C VAL A 89 1.12 -8.18 0.04
N LEU A 90 2.06 -7.22 0.15
CA LEU A 90 2.22 -6.40 1.36
C LEU A 90 1.00 -5.52 1.64
N CYS A 91 0.35 -4.98 0.60
CA CYS A 91 -0.89 -4.23 0.74
C CYS A 91 -2.08 -5.12 1.14
N ARG A 92 -2.06 -6.42 0.80
CA ARG A 92 -3.09 -7.39 1.21
C ARG A 92 -2.91 -7.88 2.64
N ALA A 93 -1.65 -8.02 3.06
CA ALA A 93 -1.27 -8.37 4.43
C ALA A 93 -1.63 -7.24 5.41
N PHE A 94 -1.65 -6.00 4.93
CA PHE A 94 -2.09 -4.83 5.70
C PHE A 94 -3.61 -4.88 5.97
N LYS A 95 -4.01 -5.50 7.08
CA LYS A 95 -5.42 -5.63 7.47
C LYS A 95 -5.92 -4.41 8.27
N PRO A 96 -7.18 -3.96 8.05
CA PRO A 96 -7.80 -2.96 8.92
C PRO A 96 -7.73 -3.39 10.39
N GLY A 97 -7.31 -2.49 11.27
CA GLY A 97 -7.19 -2.77 12.72
C GLY A 97 -5.95 -3.55 13.16
N SER A 98 -5.13 -4.06 12.23
CA SER A 98 -3.85 -4.67 12.57
C SER A 98 -2.87 -3.64 13.18
N ALA A 99 -1.83 -4.10 13.88
CA ALA A 99 -0.76 -3.24 14.39
C ALA A 99 -0.22 -2.22 13.36
N PRO A 100 0.20 -2.62 12.14
CA PRO A 100 0.66 -1.65 11.14
C PRO A 100 -0.44 -0.67 10.69
N CYS A 101 -1.72 -1.09 10.72
CA CYS A 101 -2.84 -0.18 10.45
C CYS A 101 -2.99 0.91 11.52
N LEU A 102 -2.86 0.54 12.79
CA LEU A 102 -2.96 1.49 13.89
C LEU A 102 -1.78 2.47 13.87
N GLU A 103 -0.57 1.98 13.62
CA GLU A 103 0.62 2.82 13.46
C GLU A 103 0.50 3.80 12.30
N ALA A 104 0.04 3.33 11.13
CA ALA A 104 -0.15 4.21 9.98
C ALA A 104 -1.20 5.30 10.25
N ARG A 105 -2.32 4.94 10.92
CA ARG A 105 -3.36 5.89 11.32
C ARG A 105 -2.83 6.93 12.31
N ALA A 106 -2.06 6.51 13.30
CA ALA A 106 -1.43 7.40 14.28
C ALA A 106 -0.48 8.39 13.59
N ARG A 107 0.37 7.91 12.67
CA ARG A 107 1.25 8.77 11.86
C ARG A 107 0.48 9.82 11.05
N MET A 108 -0.67 9.44 10.51
CA MET A 108 -1.54 10.33 9.73
C MET A 108 -2.48 11.18 10.59
N LYS A 109 -2.44 11.02 11.93
CA LYS A 109 -3.37 11.65 12.87
C LYS A 109 -4.85 11.38 12.52
N VAL A 110 -5.13 10.23 11.92
CA VAL A 110 -6.50 9.80 11.62
C VAL A 110 -7.04 9.04 12.83
N LEU A 111 -8.08 9.58 13.44
CA LEU A 111 -8.77 8.90 14.52
C LEU A 111 -9.49 7.66 13.97
N SER A 112 -9.40 6.53 14.67
CA SER A 112 -10.37 5.45 14.46
C SER A 112 -11.74 5.95 14.92
N SER A 113 -12.79 5.66 14.16
CA SER A 113 -14.18 6.02 14.49
C SER A 113 -14.65 5.48 15.86
N ALA A 114 -13.86 4.66 16.54
CA ALA A 114 -14.13 4.16 17.89
C ALA A 114 -13.90 5.16 19.04
N ALA A 115 -13.55 6.42 18.77
CA ALA A 115 -13.44 7.45 19.81
C ALA A 115 -14.78 8.16 20.11
N SER A 116 -15.90 7.42 20.10
CA SER A 116 -17.19 7.89 20.62
C SER A 116 -17.97 6.72 21.20
N ARG A 117 -17.53 6.30 22.39
CA ARG A 117 -18.35 5.71 23.47
C ARG A 117 -17.42 5.23 24.58
N ARG A 118 -17.05 6.14 25.47
CA ARG A 118 -17.04 6.01 26.93
C ARG A 118 -16.70 7.36 27.54
#